data_AF-F1LIL0-F1
#
_entry.id   AF-F1LIL0-F1
#
_cell.length_a   1.000
_cell.length_b   1.000
_cell.length_c   1.000
_cell.angle_alpha   90.00
_cell.angle_beta   90.00
_cell.angle_gamma   90.00
#
_symmetry.space_group_name_H-M   'P 1'
#
loop_
_entity.id
_entity.type
_entity.pdbx_description
1 polymer ?
#
loop_
_entity_poly.entity_id
_entity_poly.type
_entity_poly.pdbx_seq_one_letter_code
_entity_poly.pdbx_strand_id
1 'polypeptide(L)' 'MGFVKVVKNKAYFKRFQVKLKRRREGKTDYYARKRLTVQDKN' A
#
# COMPACT_ATOMS: atom_id res chain seq x y z
N MET A 1 -13.30 23.99 1.10
CA MET A 1 -13.20 22.65 1.72
C MET A 1 -12.39 22.79 3.00
N GLY A 2 -13.06 22.93 4.15
CA GLY A 2 -12.38 23.21 5.44
C GLY A 2 -11.48 22.05 5.88
N PHE A 3 -10.44 22.37 6.64
CA PHE A 3 -9.52 21.40 7.21
C PHE A 3 -10.23 20.57 8.29
N VAL A 4 -10.78 19.41 7.93
CA VAL A 4 -11.43 18.50 8.87
C VAL A 4 -10.40 17.53 9.43
N LYS A 5 -10.19 17.56 10.75
CA LYS A 5 -9.33 16.60 11.45
C LYS A 5 -9.95 15.21 11.37
N VAL A 6 -9.37 14.31 10.58
CA VAL A 6 -9.82 12.92 10.47
C VAL A 6 -9.38 12.13 11.69
N VAL A 7 -10.34 11.67 12.50
CA VAL A 7 -10.10 10.76 13.61
C VAL A 7 -10.15 9.32 13.11
N LYS A 8 -9.23 8.47 13.56
CA LYS A 8 -9.17 7.04 13.23
C LYS A 8 -10.29 6.25 13.93
N ASN A 9 -11.53 6.48 13.52
CA ASN A 9 -12.72 5.81 14.02
C ASN A 9 -13.11 4.60 13.14
N LYS A 10 -14.19 3.90 13.49
CA LYS A 10 -14.68 2.74 12.73
C LYS A 10 -14.95 3.07 11.25
N ALA A 11 -15.47 4.26 10.95
CA ALA A 11 -15.73 4.70 9.57
C ALA A 11 -14.45 4.91 8.76
N TYR A 12 -13.37 5.39 9.39
CA TYR A 12 -12.05 5.49 8.76
C TYR A 12 -11.53 4.13 8.33
N PHE A 13 -11.51 3.14 9.25
CA PHE A 13 -10.97 1.82 8.95
C PHE A 13 -11.79 1.04 7.92
N LYS A 14 -13.11 1.29 7.81
CA LYS A 14 -13.94 0.73 6.72
C LYS A 14 -13.47 1.15 5.31
N ARG A 15 -12.80 2.29 5.19
CA ARG A 15 -12.27 2.82 3.91
C ARG A 15 -10.76 2.58 3.74
N PHE A 16 -10.08 2.16 4.80
CA PHE A 16 -8.64 2.01 4.78
C PHE A 16 -8.25 0.73 4.04
N GLN A 17 -7.70 0.89 2.84
CA GLN A 17 -7.16 -0.23 2.07
C GLN A 17 -5.73 -0.55 2.50
N VAL A 18 -5.56 -1.72 3.07
CA VAL A 18 -4.27 -2.18 3.58
C VAL A 18 -3.35 -2.63 2.44
N LYS A 19 -2.07 -2.26 2.51
CA LYS A 19 -1.05 -2.71 1.54
C LYS A 19 -0.64 -4.17 1.80
N LEU A 20 -0.02 -4.81 0.79
CA LEU A 20 0.46 -6.20 0.86
C LEU A 20 1.38 -6.44 2.07
N LYS A 21 1.39 -7.68 2.60
CA LYS A 21 2.09 -8.06 3.84
C LYS A 21 3.53 -7.55 3.94
N ARG A 22 4.39 -7.83 2.95
CA ARG A 22 5.80 -7.41 2.98
C ARG A 22 6.00 -5.90 2.86
N ARG A 23 5.04 -5.16 2.27
CA ARG A 23 5.05 -3.70 2.22
C ARG A 23 4.72 -3.09 3.57
N ARG A 24 3.86 -3.75 4.37
CA ARG A 24 3.58 -3.37 5.76
C ARG A 24 4.75 -3.64 6.68
N GLU A 25 5.44 -4.77 6.48
CA GLU A 25 6.65 -5.12 7.23
C GLU A 25 7.89 -4.30 6.80
N GLY A 26 7.77 -3.46 5.75
CA GLY A 26 8.89 -2.67 5.22
C GLY A 26 9.97 -3.48 4.49
N LYS A 27 9.78 -4.78 4.28
CA LYS A 27 10.79 -5.70 3.74
C LYS A 27 10.90 -5.68 2.21
N THR A 28 9.90 -5.14 1.51
CA THR A 28 9.85 -5.23 0.05
C THR A 28 9.22 -4.01 -0.55
N ASP A 29 9.98 -3.36 -1.41
CA ASP A 29 9.41 -2.50 -2.43
C ASP A 29 8.98 -3.36 -3.63
N TYR A 30 7.66 -3.40 -3.86
CA TYR A 30 7.08 -4.16 -4.96
C TYR A 30 7.31 -3.51 -6.33
N TYR A 31 7.58 -2.20 -6.37
CA TYR A 31 7.86 -1.50 -7.62
C TYR A 31 9.23 -1.89 -8.19
N ALA A 32 10.27 -1.83 -7.36
CA ALA A 32 11.59 -2.36 -7.72
C ALA A 32 11.55 -3.86 -8.04
N ARG A 33 10.87 -4.67 -7.21
CA ARG A 33 10.77 -6.13 -7.43
C ARG A 33 10.20 -6.48 -8.80
N LYS A 34 9.16 -5.77 -9.26
CA LYS A 34 8.55 -6.03 -10.58
C LYS A 34 9.60 -5.96 -11.69
N ARG A 35 10.49 -4.97 -11.66
CA ARG A 35 11.53 -4.77 -12.67
C ARG A 35 12.62 -5.84 -12.64
N LEU A 36 12.89 -6.42 -11.47
CA LEU A 36 13.90 -7.47 -11.31
C LEU A 36 13.39 -8.86 -11.69
N THR A 37 12.09 -9.12 -11.49
CA THR A 37 11.49 -10.44 -11.73
C THR A 37 10.90 -10.57 -13.14
N VAL A 38 10.50 -9.47 -13.77
CA VAL A 38 9.98 -9.53 -15.14
C VAL A 38 11.13 -9.83 -16.09
N GLN A 39 10.97 -10.92 -16.83
CA GLN A 39 11.81 -11.31 -17.95
C GLN A 39 10.92 -11.39 -19.19
N ASP A 40 11.43 -10.91 -20.32
CA ASP A 40 10.72 -11.02 -21.59
C ASP A 40 10.60 -12.49 -22.01
N LYS A 41 9.45 -12.84 -22.59
CA LYS A 41 9.25 -14.15 -23.18
C LYS A 41 9.84 -14.11 -24.60
N ASN A 42 10.76 -15.03 -24.88
CA ASN A 42 11.33 -15.23 -26.22
C ASN A 42 10.25 -15.60 -27.24
#